data_AF-A0A1F7A4C1-F1
#
_entry.id   AF-A0A1F7A4C1-F1
#
_cell.length_a   1.000
_cell.length_b   1.000
_cell.length_c   1.000
_cell.angle_alpha   90.00
_cell.angle_beta   90.00
_cell.angle_gamma   90.00
#
_symmetry.space_group_name_H-M   'P 1'
#
loop_
_entity.id
_entity.type
_entity.pdbx_description
1 polymer ?
#
loop_
_entity_poly.entity_id
_entity_poly.type
_entity_poly.pdbx_seq_one_letter_code
_entity_poly.pdbx_strand_id
1 'polypeptide(L)'
;MNKNESETKASPESISKFKKLRGNRKFRLWLIAALMAIVVILFIFFEKLRIFLVIIFITLLAALGLEVSQNDWDLGKLWETGSFQESKVLRDESGNVLFDKLGNITTDSSKGKKADEYNCDDFSTQPEAQEFFEKVGGVGNDVNRLDGDKDGVACESLPKEESN
;
A
#
# COMPACT_ATOMS: atom_id res chain seq x y z
N MET A 1 33.42 24.27 -24.67
CA MET A 1 32.83 22.93 -24.87
C MET A 1 31.39 23.00 -24.38
N ASN A 2 30.43 23.18 -25.29
CA ASN A 2 29.01 23.33 -24.97
C ASN A 2 28.42 22.00 -24.49
N LYS A 3 27.88 21.98 -23.27
CA LYS A 3 26.90 20.96 -22.87
C LYS A 3 25.50 21.52 -23.10
N ASN A 4 24.87 21.05 -24.17
CA ASN A 4 23.43 21.15 -24.37
C ASN A 4 22.77 20.07 -23.51
N GLU A 5 22.27 20.44 -22.33
CA GLU A 5 21.32 19.62 -21.59
C GLU A 5 19.94 20.25 -21.81
N SER A 6 19.20 19.68 -22.76
CA SER A 6 17.79 20.00 -22.94
C SER A 6 17.03 19.44 -21.75
N GLU A 7 16.77 20.29 -20.75
CA GLU A 7 15.76 20.01 -19.75
C GLU A 7 14.39 19.97 -20.43
N THR A 8 13.93 18.76 -20.76
CA THR A 8 12.53 18.51 -21.11
C THR A 8 11.68 18.71 -19.86
N LYS A 9 11.31 19.95 -19.56
CA LYS A 9 10.31 20.28 -18.52
C LYS A 9 8.96 19.74 -18.96
N ALA A 10 8.63 18.53 -18.54
CA ALA A 10 7.29 17.97 -18.68
C ALA A 10 6.29 18.84 -17.89
N SER A 11 5.30 19.40 -18.58
CA SER A 11 4.25 20.25 -18.01
C SER A 11 3.46 19.52 -16.90
N PRO A 12 3.07 20.21 -15.80
CA PRO A 12 2.32 19.62 -14.69
C PRO A 12 0.99 18.98 -15.11
N GLU A 13 0.41 19.43 -16.23
CA GLU A 13 -0.85 18.89 -16.77
C GLU A 13 -0.69 17.48 -17.37
N SER A 14 0.47 17.17 -17.99
CA SER A 14 0.70 15.83 -18.56
C SER A 14 0.92 14.80 -17.46
N ILE A 15 1.65 15.17 -16.39
CA ILE A 15 1.89 14.32 -15.22
C ILE A 15 0.57 13.93 -14.53
N SER A 16 -0.36 14.87 -14.38
CA SER A 16 -1.70 14.63 -13.83
C SER A 16 -2.50 13.59 -14.65
N LYS A 17 -2.50 13.73 -15.98
CA LYS A 17 -3.21 12.81 -16.89
C LYS A 17 -2.63 11.39 -16.82
N PHE A 18 -1.31 11.25 -16.86
CA PHE A 18 -0.66 9.94 -16.73
C PHE A 18 -0.88 9.30 -15.36
N LYS A 19 -0.89 10.08 -14.27
CA LYS A 19 -1.21 9.59 -12.92
C LYS A 19 -2.65 9.07 -12.85
N LYS A 20 -3.60 9.77 -13.46
CA LYS A 20 -5.02 9.38 -13.54
C LYS A 20 -5.23 8.13 -14.41
N LEU A 21 -4.48 8.00 -15.50
CA LEU A 21 -4.47 6.80 -16.37
C LEU A 21 -3.87 5.58 -15.65
N ARG A 22 -2.75 5.76 -14.95
CA ARG A 22 -2.07 4.68 -14.20
C ARG A 22 -2.87 4.20 -12.99
N GLY A 23 -3.65 5.08 -12.36
CA GLY A 23 -4.53 4.71 -11.24
C GLY A 23 -5.76 3.88 -11.65
N ASN A 24 -6.11 3.85 -12.94
CA ASN A 24 -7.31 3.14 -13.39
C ASN A 24 -7.05 1.63 -13.54
N ARG A 25 -7.63 0.83 -12.63
CA ARG A 25 -7.53 -0.64 -12.64
C ARG A 25 -7.94 -1.27 -13.97
N LYS A 26 -9.05 -0.80 -14.57
CA LYS A 26 -9.53 -1.33 -15.86
C LYS A 26 -8.50 -1.09 -16.97
N PHE A 27 -7.82 0.05 -16.93
CA PHE A 27 -6.76 0.39 -17.86
C PHE A 27 -5.51 -0.47 -17.65
N ARG A 28 -5.07 -0.68 -16.41
CA ARG A 28 -3.93 -1.56 -16.07
C ARG A 28 -4.15 -2.99 -16.57
N LEU A 29 -5.32 -3.57 -16.30
CA LEU A 29 -5.69 -4.90 -16.77
C LEU A 29 -5.72 -4.97 -18.31
N TRP A 30 -6.31 -3.97 -18.96
CA TRP A 30 -6.35 -3.91 -20.42
C TRP A 30 -4.95 -3.77 -21.04
N LEU A 31 -4.08 -2.96 -20.43
CA LEU A 31 -2.68 -2.80 -20.82
C LEU A 31 -1.92 -4.12 -20.70
N ILE A 32 -2.01 -4.81 -19.57
CA ILE A 32 -1.34 -6.11 -19.37
C ILE A 32 -1.85 -7.13 -20.39
N ALA A 33 -3.17 -7.19 -20.63
CA ALA A 33 -3.75 -8.08 -21.63
C ALA A 33 -3.27 -7.76 -23.06
N ALA A 34 -3.16 -6.47 -23.42
CA ALA A 34 -2.63 -6.05 -24.71
C ALA A 34 -1.16 -6.43 -24.88
N LEU A 35 -0.32 -6.25 -23.84
CA LEU A 35 1.08 -6.66 -23.86
C LEU A 35 1.24 -8.17 -24.03
N MET A 36 0.40 -8.96 -23.34
CA MET A 36 0.37 -10.42 -23.48
C MET A 36 0.03 -10.85 -24.91
N ALA A 37 -0.99 -10.23 -25.52
CA ALA A 37 -1.35 -10.51 -26.91
C ALA A 37 -0.21 -10.19 -27.89
N ILE A 38 0.48 -9.06 -27.69
CA ILE A 38 1.66 -8.69 -28.49
C ILE A 38 2.78 -9.71 -28.33
N VAL A 39 3.07 -10.15 -27.11
CA VAL A 39 4.11 -11.17 -26.86
C VAL A 39 3.76 -12.49 -27.55
N VAL A 40 2.50 -12.91 -27.51
CA VAL A 40 2.02 -14.12 -28.22
C VAL A 40 2.19 -13.98 -29.74
N ILE A 41 1.85 -12.81 -30.29
CA ILE A 41 2.07 -12.53 -31.72
C ILE A 41 3.57 -12.60 -32.06
N LEU A 42 4.42 -11.92 -31.29
CA LEU A 42 5.88 -11.94 -31.50
C LEU A 42 6.46 -13.36 -31.38
N PHE A 43 5.92 -14.19 -30.50
CA PHE A 43 6.36 -15.57 -30.31
C PHE A 43 6.14 -16.43 -31.56
N ILE A 44 5.05 -16.17 -32.31
CA ILE A 44 4.74 -16.85 -33.57
C ILE A 44 5.71 -16.42 -34.69
N PHE A 45 6.05 -15.12 -34.77
CA PHE A 45 6.86 -14.58 -35.87
C PHE A 45 8.39 -14.61 -35.64
N PHE A 46 8.87 -14.60 -34.39
CA PHE A 46 10.29 -14.43 -34.06
C PHE A 46 10.88 -15.63 -33.28
N GLU A 47 11.25 -16.68 -34.01
CA GLU A 47 11.74 -17.94 -33.44
C GLU A 47 13.07 -17.78 -32.65
N LYS A 48 13.94 -16.86 -33.10
CA LYS A 48 15.24 -16.60 -32.45
C LYS A 48 15.11 -15.90 -31.09
N LEU A 49 13.95 -15.30 -30.79
CA LEU A 49 13.68 -14.61 -29.53
C LEU A 49 12.76 -15.40 -28.61
N ARG A 50 12.36 -16.62 -29.00
CA ARG A 50 11.31 -17.40 -28.35
C ARG A 50 11.58 -17.63 -26.85
N ILE A 51 12.81 -17.96 -26.48
CA ILE A 51 13.20 -18.18 -25.07
C ILE A 51 13.02 -16.91 -24.23
N PHE A 52 13.43 -15.76 -24.76
CA PHE A 52 13.27 -14.46 -24.09
C PHE A 52 11.79 -14.08 -23.96
N LEU A 53 10.99 -14.34 -25.00
CA LEU A 53 9.55 -14.10 -24.97
C LEU A 53 8.81 -14.98 -23.96
N VAL A 54 9.25 -16.23 -23.74
CA VAL A 54 8.70 -17.10 -22.67
C VAL A 54 8.94 -16.50 -21.28
N ILE A 55 10.16 -16.02 -21.01
CA ILE A 55 10.49 -15.41 -19.72
C ILE A 55 9.61 -14.17 -19.50
N ILE A 56 9.52 -13.29 -20.49
CA ILE A 56 8.65 -12.11 -20.43
C ILE A 56 7.20 -12.51 -20.20
N PHE A 57 6.70 -13.51 -20.92
CA PHE A 57 5.34 -13.98 -20.79
C PHE A 57 5.04 -14.50 -19.38
N ILE A 58 5.95 -15.26 -18.78
CA ILE A 58 5.83 -15.72 -17.38
C ILE A 58 5.81 -14.53 -16.42
N THR A 59 6.69 -13.54 -16.61
CA THR A 59 6.69 -12.32 -15.79
C THR A 59 5.39 -11.54 -15.92
N LEU A 60 4.84 -11.41 -17.13
CA LEU A 60 3.56 -10.75 -17.37
C LEU A 60 2.38 -11.53 -16.77
N LEU A 61 2.41 -12.87 -16.78
CA LEU A 61 1.41 -13.70 -16.11
C LEU A 61 1.44 -13.49 -14.59
N ALA A 62 2.64 -13.44 -13.99
CA ALA A 62 2.77 -13.13 -12.57
C ALA A 62 2.22 -11.74 -12.26
N ALA A 63 2.54 -10.73 -13.07
CA ALA A 63 2.00 -9.38 -12.93
C ALA A 63 0.47 -9.34 -13.08
N LEU A 64 -0.10 -10.08 -14.04
CA LEU A 64 -1.55 -10.21 -14.21
C LEU A 64 -2.20 -10.85 -12.98
N GLY A 65 -1.59 -11.91 -12.45
CA GLY A 65 -2.06 -12.59 -11.24
C GLY A 65 -2.11 -11.65 -10.03
N LEU A 66 -1.05 -10.87 -9.82
CA LEU A 66 -1.02 -9.85 -8.75
C LEU A 66 -2.08 -8.76 -8.98
N GLU A 67 -2.23 -8.25 -10.20
CA GLU A 67 -3.22 -7.23 -10.56
C GLU A 67 -4.67 -7.70 -10.33
N VAL A 68 -4.98 -8.94 -10.71
CA VAL A 68 -6.31 -9.54 -10.57
C VAL A 68 -6.61 -9.90 -9.11
N SER A 69 -5.61 -10.38 -8.38
CA SER A 69 -5.83 -10.90 -7.03
C SER A 69 -6.28 -9.85 -6.01
N GLN A 70 -6.09 -8.55 -6.30
CA GLN A 70 -6.39 -7.41 -5.41
C GLN A 70 -5.80 -7.54 -3.99
N ASN A 71 -4.93 -8.53 -3.77
CA ASN A 71 -4.35 -8.80 -2.46
C ASN A 71 -3.10 -7.96 -2.32
N ASP A 72 -3.07 -7.16 -1.26
CA ASP A 72 -1.86 -6.49 -0.83
C ASP A 72 -1.12 -7.44 0.11
N TRP A 73 0.10 -7.79 -0.27
CA TRP A 73 0.93 -8.74 0.47
C TRP A 73 1.99 -7.96 1.21
N ASP A 74 1.93 -7.96 2.52
CA ASP A 74 2.94 -7.34 3.37
C ASP A 74 4.21 -8.19 3.31
N LEU A 75 5.19 -7.71 2.53
CA LEU A 75 6.47 -8.40 2.33
C LEU A 75 7.32 -8.42 3.61
N GLY A 76 7.13 -7.48 4.53
CA GLY A 76 7.79 -7.49 5.83
C GLY A 76 7.25 -8.63 6.69
N LYS A 77 5.92 -8.71 6.80
CA LYS A 77 5.25 -9.76 7.58
C LYS A 77 5.50 -11.17 6.99
N LEU A 78 5.55 -11.29 5.66
CA LEU A 78 5.91 -12.54 5.00
C LEU A 78 7.36 -12.96 5.29
N TRP A 79 8.28 -11.99 5.38
CA TRP A 79 9.68 -12.26 5.73
C TRP A 79 9.85 -12.70 7.19
N GLU A 80 9.04 -12.14 8.08
CA GLU A 80 9.07 -12.46 9.52
C GLU A 80 8.43 -13.82 9.84
N THR A 81 7.24 -14.09 9.29
CA THR A 81 6.46 -15.28 9.67
C THR A 81 6.52 -16.41 8.66
N GLY A 82 6.97 -16.14 7.44
CA GLY A 82 6.92 -17.10 6.33
C GLY A 82 5.50 -17.48 5.89
N SER A 83 4.47 -16.83 6.44
CA SER A 83 3.05 -17.18 6.23
C SER A 83 2.35 -16.22 5.29
N PHE A 84 1.96 -16.74 4.12
CA PHE A 84 1.17 -15.99 3.14
C PHE A 84 -0.19 -15.55 3.72
N GLN A 85 -0.84 -16.38 4.54
CA GLN A 85 -2.16 -16.05 5.10
C GLN A 85 -2.09 -14.85 6.07
N GLU A 86 -1.01 -14.71 6.82
CA GLU A 86 -0.82 -13.64 7.80
C GLU A 86 -0.35 -12.33 7.16
N SER A 87 0.33 -12.41 6.01
CA SER A 87 0.78 -11.25 5.22
C SER A 87 -0.33 -10.56 4.42
N LYS A 88 -1.57 -11.06 4.45
CA LYS A 88 -2.66 -10.48 3.68
C LYS A 88 -3.20 -9.21 4.34
N VAL A 89 -3.08 -8.07 3.65
CA VAL A 89 -3.66 -6.78 4.08
C VAL A 89 -4.92 -6.49 3.26
N LEU A 90 -6.05 -6.31 3.94
CA LEU A 90 -7.33 -5.94 3.31
C LEU A 90 -7.47 -4.42 3.32
N ARG A 91 -7.80 -3.85 2.16
CA ARG A 91 -8.08 -2.42 1.98
C ARG A 91 -9.58 -2.22 1.75
N ASP A 92 -10.10 -1.06 2.15
CA ASP A 92 -11.45 -0.62 1.79
C ASP A 92 -11.59 -0.36 0.28
N GLU A 93 -12.81 -0.06 -0.18
CA GLU A 93 -13.08 0.26 -1.60
C GLU A 93 -12.28 1.46 -2.14
N SER A 94 -11.77 2.30 -1.25
CA SER A 94 -10.95 3.48 -1.55
C SER A 94 -9.45 3.19 -1.48
N GLY A 95 -9.04 1.98 -1.10
CA GLY A 95 -7.65 1.58 -0.98
C GLY A 95 -6.97 1.96 0.35
N ASN A 96 -7.73 2.31 1.40
CA ASN A 96 -7.17 2.61 2.72
C ASN A 96 -7.22 1.37 3.62
N VAL A 97 -6.23 1.25 4.51
CA VAL A 97 -6.24 0.27 5.60
C VAL A 97 -7.01 0.90 6.76
N LEU A 98 -8.06 0.22 7.23
CA LEU A 98 -8.79 0.65 8.42
C LEU A 98 -8.24 -0.08 9.63
N PHE A 99 -8.08 0.63 10.73
CA PHE A 99 -7.67 0.10 12.02
C PHE A 99 -8.85 0.17 12.96
N ASP A 100 -9.01 -0.83 13.83
CA ASP A 100 -9.90 -0.72 14.98
C ASP A 100 -9.20 0.06 16.11
N LYS A 101 -9.92 0.31 17.22
CA LYS A 101 -9.37 1.00 18.40
C LYS A 101 -8.16 0.30 19.03
N LEU A 102 -7.92 -0.98 18.71
CA LEU A 102 -6.80 -1.76 19.24
C LEU A 102 -5.62 -1.81 18.25
N GLY A 103 -5.70 -1.05 17.15
CA GLY A 103 -4.67 -0.99 16.12
C GLY A 103 -4.65 -2.21 15.19
N ASN A 104 -5.69 -3.06 15.19
CA ASN A 104 -5.79 -4.20 14.28
C ASN A 104 -6.45 -3.78 12.97
N ILE A 105 -6.00 -4.38 11.87
CA ILE A 105 -6.61 -4.15 10.56
C ILE A 105 -8.04 -4.71 10.55
N THR A 106 -9.01 -3.86 10.24
CA THR A 106 -10.42 -4.24 10.10
C THR A 106 -10.94 -3.91 8.71
N THR A 107 -11.99 -4.62 8.29
CA THR A 107 -12.74 -4.33 7.06
C THR A 107 -14.11 -3.70 7.34
N ASP A 108 -14.47 -3.56 8.61
CA ASP A 108 -15.73 -2.99 9.06
C ASP A 108 -15.58 -1.49 9.31
N SER A 109 -16.05 -0.68 8.36
CA SER A 109 -16.05 0.78 8.46
C SER A 109 -16.89 1.35 9.61
N SER A 110 -17.75 0.53 10.24
CA SER A 110 -18.48 0.94 11.44
C SER A 110 -17.68 0.76 12.74
N LYS A 111 -16.59 -0.01 12.69
CA LYS A 111 -15.75 -0.35 13.86
C LYS A 111 -14.32 0.17 13.77
N GLY A 112 -13.89 0.60 12.58
CA GLY A 112 -12.56 1.12 12.37
C GLY A 112 -12.54 2.34 11.48
N LYS A 113 -11.50 3.14 11.69
CA LYS A 113 -11.21 4.35 10.92
C LYS A 113 -9.84 4.21 10.28
N LYS A 114 -9.45 5.16 9.43
CA LYS A 114 -8.06 5.19 8.96
C LYS A 114 -7.13 5.54 10.11
N ALA A 115 -5.87 5.14 9.98
CA ALA A 115 -4.85 5.48 10.97
C ALA A 115 -4.91 6.98 11.31
N ASP A 116 -4.91 7.86 10.30
CA ASP A 116 -4.89 9.33 10.38
C ASP A 116 -6.17 9.98 10.95
N GLU A 117 -7.18 9.19 11.33
CA GLU A 117 -8.47 9.64 11.83
C GLU A 117 -8.66 9.36 13.34
N TYR A 118 -7.67 8.76 14.00
CA TYR A 118 -7.67 8.51 15.44
C TYR A 118 -7.05 9.66 16.22
N ASN A 119 -7.64 10.04 17.35
CA ASN A 119 -7.09 11.02 18.28
C ASN A 119 -7.21 10.54 19.73
N CYS A 120 -6.67 11.30 20.70
CA CYS A 120 -6.73 10.91 22.11
C CYS A 120 -8.15 10.78 22.67
N ASP A 121 -9.15 11.45 22.09
CA ASP A 121 -10.55 11.34 22.53
C ASP A 121 -11.21 10.02 22.09
N ASP A 122 -10.58 9.27 21.16
CA ASP A 122 -11.08 7.96 20.72
C ASP A 122 -10.79 6.84 21.74
N PHE A 123 -9.87 7.07 22.69
CA PHE A 123 -9.39 6.11 23.68
C PHE A 123 -9.88 6.46 25.08
N SER A 124 -10.16 5.44 25.89
CA SER A 124 -10.65 5.66 27.27
C SER A 124 -9.49 5.81 28.24
N THR A 125 -8.36 5.14 27.96
CA THR A 125 -7.20 5.08 28.84
C THR A 125 -5.90 5.28 28.05
N GLN A 126 -4.86 5.74 28.76
CA GLN A 126 -3.54 5.93 28.18
C GLN A 126 -2.94 4.61 27.64
N PRO A 127 -3.06 3.46 28.33
CA PRO A 127 -2.60 2.17 27.79
C PRO A 127 -3.27 1.75 26.48
N GLU A 128 -4.58 1.98 26.32
CA GLU A 128 -5.28 1.71 25.05
C GLU A 128 -4.71 2.55 23.90
N ALA A 129 -4.50 3.85 24.15
CA ALA A 129 -3.91 4.76 23.18
C ALA A 129 -2.47 4.38 22.82
N GLN A 130 -1.69 3.95 23.82
CA GLN A 130 -0.30 3.51 23.65
C GLN A 130 -0.22 2.25 22.76
N GLU A 131 -1.08 1.25 23.00
CA GLU A 131 -1.09 0.03 22.20
C GLU A 131 -1.44 0.33 20.72
N PHE A 132 -2.42 1.20 20.49
CA PHE A 132 -2.75 1.64 19.14
C PHE A 132 -1.57 2.38 18.50
N PHE A 133 -0.97 3.32 19.22
CA PHE A 133 0.16 4.13 18.73
C PHE A 133 1.33 3.25 18.29
N GLU A 134 1.75 2.30 19.12
CA GLU A 134 2.86 1.40 18.83
C GLU A 134 2.59 0.49 17.62
N LYS A 135 1.36 -0.01 17.46
CA LYS A 135 1.00 -0.90 16.35
C LYS A 135 0.90 -0.19 15.01
N VAL A 136 0.43 1.05 15.00
CA VAL A 136 0.06 1.75 13.75
C VAL A 136 1.22 2.61 13.21
N GLY A 137 2.20 2.97 14.04
CA GLY A 137 3.38 3.68 13.54
C GLY A 137 4.40 4.16 14.57
N GLY A 138 3.98 4.35 15.82
CA GLY A 138 4.79 4.91 16.89
C GLY A 138 5.41 6.28 16.55
N VAL A 139 6.48 6.65 17.25
CA VAL A 139 7.19 7.94 17.07
C VAL A 139 7.64 8.16 15.62
N GLY A 140 8.00 7.08 14.92
CA GLY A 140 8.47 7.13 13.53
C GLY A 140 7.39 7.47 12.52
N ASN A 141 6.12 7.26 12.87
CA ASN A 141 4.98 7.50 12.00
C ASN A 141 3.73 7.93 12.80
N ASP A 142 3.88 8.97 13.63
CA ASP A 142 2.79 9.57 14.40
C ASP A 142 1.93 10.51 13.53
N VAL A 143 1.12 9.91 12.66
CA VAL A 143 0.26 10.65 11.73
C VAL A 143 -0.82 11.46 12.48
N ASN A 144 -1.20 10.98 13.66
CA ASN A 144 -2.31 11.48 14.48
C ASN A 144 -1.90 12.48 15.54
N ARG A 145 -0.59 12.65 15.76
CA ARG A 145 -0.06 13.42 16.88
C ARG A 145 -0.58 12.89 18.22
N LEU A 146 -0.73 11.55 18.34
CA LEU A 146 -1.05 10.93 19.62
C LEU A 146 0.07 11.17 20.62
N ASP A 147 1.30 11.28 20.14
CA ASP A 147 2.50 11.63 20.89
C ASP A 147 2.99 13.02 20.41
N GLY A 148 2.34 14.06 20.95
CA GLY A 148 2.47 15.42 20.45
C GLY A 148 3.87 16.02 20.63
N ASP A 149 4.62 15.59 21.64
CA ASP A 149 5.97 16.02 21.99
C ASP A 149 7.06 15.00 21.60
N LYS A 150 6.66 13.82 21.12
CA LYS A 150 7.49 12.80 20.48
C LYS A 150 8.43 12.10 21.45
N ASP A 151 7.99 11.91 22.68
CA ASP A 151 8.78 11.25 23.72
C ASP A 151 8.59 9.71 23.74
N GLY A 152 7.67 9.20 22.92
CA GLY A 152 7.29 7.80 22.83
C GLY A 152 6.03 7.43 23.62
N VAL A 153 5.41 8.39 24.31
CA VAL A 153 4.25 8.16 25.16
C VAL A 153 3.03 8.85 24.54
N ALA A 154 2.10 8.03 24.03
CA ALA A 154 0.87 8.52 23.45
C ALA A 154 -0.11 8.98 24.53
N CYS A 155 -0.80 10.08 24.26
CA CYS A 155 -1.97 10.57 24.99
C CYS A 155 -1.80 10.58 26.52
N GLU A 156 -0.67 11.13 26.99
CA GLU A 156 -0.30 11.20 28.42
C GLU A 156 -1.37 11.83 29.33
N SER A 157 -2.26 12.65 28.76
CA SER A 157 -3.38 13.28 29.46
C SER A 157 -4.50 12.31 29.84
N LEU A 158 -4.55 11.11 29.24
CA LEU A 158 -5.58 10.12 29.54
C LEU A 158 -5.31 9.41 30.88
N PRO A 159 -6.35 8.87 31.54
CA PRO A 159 -6.18 8.07 32.74
C PRO A 159 -5.30 6.85 32.47
N LYS A 160 -4.32 6.63 33.34
CA LYS A 160 -3.64 5.33 33.44
C LYS A 160 -4.59 4.43 34.21
N GLU A 161 -4.96 3.26 33.66
CA GLU A 161 -5.93 2.34 34.30
C GLU A 161 -5.74 2.32 35.83
N GLU A 162 -6.76 2.74 36.58
CA GLU A 162 -6.78 2.52 38.01
C GLU A 162 -6.98 1.03 38.22
N SER A 163 -5.91 0.34 38.62
CA SER A 163 -5.97 -1.02 39.14
C SER A 163 -7.01 -1.05 40.25
N ASN A 164 -8.12 -1.78 40.03
CA ASN A 164 -9.01 -2.23 41.09
C ASN A 164 -8.92 -3.75 41.20
#